data_AF-A0A972URH2-F1
#
_entry.id   AF-A0A972URH2-F1
#
_cell.length_a   1.000
_cell.length_b   1.000
_cell.length_c   1.000
_cell.angle_alpha   90.00
_cell.angle_beta   90.00
_cell.angle_gamma   90.00
#
_symmetry.space_group_name_H-M   'P 1'
#
loop_
_entity.id
_entity.type
_entity.pdbx_description
1 polymer ?
#
loop_
_entity_poly.entity_id
_entity_poly.type
_entity_poly.pdbx_seq_one_letter_code
_entity_poly.pdbx_strand_id
1 'polypeptide(L)'
;MKDLIQDPDPVVRREIAASKDTAPEILYFLINDADAAVRRAVAANPHTPRQADTILAKDKDYGVRCELARKIVGTGLGDDERSELWRMGFTILETLATDSVIRVRKALAEALKGWASAPHQIVTQLARDSEPEVAGPVIEYSPVLTDDTLANIVGEDAPEWAVEAASHRAKIGPRLAGAIAANGRVAPVTGMLNNHKADISDATIDALAVRAEKVEEWREPLVRRPNLTGNAALSLARFVPGPLLSILRGRGNLDPATAVQINEIAETRSKSGPTALSPAVKDSPPGDWGGSDDRALRLFQAGKLNDAAVELALDSRDNDFVIAALALRSRISQKTVGRIVATKSANLITAICWKGGFNMRFALDIQKRLAQIQPGNLINARYGFDYPFTEDEMNNQLSLLSG
;
A
#
# COMPACT_ATOMS: atom_id res chain seq x y z
N MET A 1 0.62 -35.18 -42.27
CA MET A 1 0.07 -34.08 -41.44
C MET A 1 -1.40 -34.28 -41.12
N LYS A 2 -2.29 -34.57 -42.09
CA LYS A 2 -3.70 -34.95 -41.81
C LYS A 2 -3.85 -36.05 -40.74
N ASP A 3 -3.02 -37.09 -40.81
CA ASP A 3 -3.07 -38.22 -39.85
C ASP A 3 -2.64 -37.82 -38.43
N LEU A 4 -1.79 -36.79 -38.28
CA LEU A 4 -1.33 -36.33 -36.96
C LEU A 4 -2.35 -35.42 -36.26
N ILE A 5 -3.22 -34.74 -37.01
CA ILE A 5 -4.26 -33.85 -36.45
C ILE A 5 -5.45 -34.68 -35.94
N GLN A 6 -5.55 -35.95 -36.37
CA GLN A 6 -6.54 -36.93 -35.90
C GLN A 6 -5.90 -38.03 -35.03
N ASP A 7 -4.67 -37.82 -34.57
CA ASP A 7 -3.97 -38.78 -33.69
C ASP A 7 -4.84 -39.05 -32.45
N PRO A 8 -5.05 -40.31 -32.03
CA PRO A 8 -5.87 -40.60 -30.86
C PRO A 8 -5.34 -39.97 -29.57
N ASP A 9 -4.03 -39.73 -29.45
CA ASP A 9 -3.40 -39.14 -28.27
C ASP A 9 -3.57 -37.59 -28.26
N PRO A 10 -4.32 -37.02 -27.29
CA PRO A 10 -4.47 -35.58 -27.17
C PRO A 10 -3.15 -34.85 -26.91
N VAL A 11 -2.13 -35.52 -26.37
CA VAL A 11 -0.81 -34.90 -26.13
C VAL A 11 -0.15 -34.54 -27.45
N VAL A 12 -0.16 -35.46 -28.43
CA VAL A 12 0.38 -35.24 -29.78
C VAL A 12 -0.36 -34.10 -30.47
N ARG A 13 -1.70 -34.10 -30.43
CA ARG A 13 -2.51 -33.03 -31.03
C ARG A 13 -2.26 -31.67 -30.37
N ARG A 14 -2.05 -31.64 -29.05
CA ARG A 14 -1.70 -30.42 -28.31
C ARG A 14 -0.33 -29.88 -28.71
N GLU A 15 0.67 -30.73 -28.92
CA GLU A 15 2.00 -30.29 -29.39
C GLU A 15 1.92 -29.65 -30.78
N ILE A 16 1.09 -30.21 -31.66
CA ILE A 16 0.79 -29.60 -32.97
C ILE A 16 0.11 -28.25 -32.77
N ALA A 17 -0.93 -28.17 -31.93
CA ALA A 17 -1.62 -26.91 -31.66
C ALA A 17 -0.70 -25.83 -31.05
N ALA A 18 0.29 -26.23 -30.25
CA ALA A 18 1.23 -25.31 -29.59
C ALA A 18 2.40 -24.88 -30.48
N SER A 19 2.67 -25.60 -31.57
CA SER A 19 3.78 -25.29 -32.46
C SER A 19 3.56 -23.97 -33.22
N LYS A 20 4.62 -23.16 -33.33
CA LYS A 20 4.61 -21.89 -34.07
C LYS A 20 4.56 -22.08 -35.58
N ASP A 21 4.95 -23.27 -36.07
CA ASP A 21 4.96 -23.59 -37.49
C ASP A 21 3.62 -24.17 -37.98
N THR A 22 2.64 -24.30 -37.09
CA THR A 22 1.34 -24.89 -37.42
C THR A 22 0.52 -23.92 -38.26
N ALA A 23 0.10 -24.41 -39.43
CA ALA A 23 -0.68 -23.63 -40.37
C ALA A 23 -2.04 -23.19 -39.79
N PRO A 24 -2.53 -21.99 -40.11
CA PRO A 24 -3.80 -21.48 -39.59
C PRO A 24 -5.02 -22.37 -39.84
N GLU A 25 -5.05 -23.10 -40.96
CA GLU A 25 -6.13 -24.03 -41.32
C GLU A 25 -6.18 -25.24 -40.36
N ILE A 26 -5.01 -25.69 -39.89
CA ILE A 26 -4.90 -26.78 -38.92
C ILE A 26 -5.38 -26.30 -37.55
N LEU A 27 -4.98 -25.10 -37.14
CA LEU A 27 -5.45 -24.47 -35.91
C LEU A 27 -6.97 -24.28 -35.94
N TYR A 28 -7.51 -23.84 -37.08
CA TYR A 28 -8.95 -23.71 -37.27
C TYR A 28 -9.69 -25.04 -37.13
N PHE A 29 -9.12 -26.15 -37.63
CA PHE A 29 -9.71 -27.47 -37.45
C PHE A 29 -9.71 -27.91 -35.97
N LEU A 30 -8.62 -27.65 -35.25
CA LEU A 30 -8.43 -28.07 -33.86
C LEU A 30 -9.26 -27.26 -32.83
N ILE A 31 -9.96 -26.19 -33.24
CA ILE A 31 -10.85 -25.44 -32.32
C ILE A 31 -12.00 -26.29 -31.78
N ASN A 32 -12.37 -27.37 -32.46
CA ASN A 32 -13.45 -28.27 -32.05
C ASN A 32 -12.92 -29.59 -31.46
N ASP A 33 -11.63 -29.66 -31.11
CA ASP A 33 -11.05 -30.85 -30.50
C ASP A 33 -11.83 -31.25 -29.24
N ALA A 34 -11.99 -32.55 -29.00
CA ALA A 34 -12.69 -33.04 -27.81
C ALA A 34 -11.96 -32.64 -26.51
N ASP A 35 -10.63 -32.62 -26.54
CA ASP A 35 -9.77 -32.33 -25.40
C ASP A 35 -9.58 -30.81 -25.19
N ALA A 36 -9.86 -30.34 -23.98
CA ALA A 36 -9.76 -28.92 -23.65
C ALA A 36 -8.32 -28.41 -23.65
N ALA A 37 -7.31 -29.24 -23.34
CA ALA A 37 -5.92 -28.83 -23.36
C ALA A 37 -5.42 -28.58 -24.79
N VAL A 38 -5.91 -29.35 -25.78
CA VAL A 38 -5.64 -29.06 -27.20
C VAL A 38 -6.26 -27.70 -27.57
N ARG A 39 -7.54 -27.48 -27.26
CA ARG A 39 -8.21 -26.19 -27.55
C ARG A 39 -7.55 -25.00 -26.86
N ARG A 40 -7.02 -25.18 -25.64
CA ARG A 40 -6.24 -24.14 -24.94
C ARG A 40 -4.95 -23.80 -25.69
N ALA A 41 -4.24 -24.81 -26.19
CA ALA A 41 -3.04 -24.59 -27.01
C ALA A 41 -3.38 -23.82 -28.30
N VAL A 42 -4.51 -24.13 -28.95
CA VAL A 42 -5.01 -23.36 -30.10
C VAL A 42 -5.31 -21.91 -29.70
N ALA A 43 -6.00 -21.68 -28.58
CA ALA A 43 -6.31 -20.33 -28.11
C ALA A 43 -5.06 -19.49 -27.78
N ALA A 44 -4.01 -20.12 -27.25
CA ALA A 44 -2.73 -19.47 -26.96
C ALA A 44 -1.86 -19.22 -28.20
N ASN A 45 -2.09 -19.94 -29.30
CA ASN A 45 -1.24 -19.86 -30.49
C ASN A 45 -1.45 -18.52 -31.24
N PRO A 46 -0.39 -17.71 -31.47
CA PRO A 46 -0.47 -16.45 -32.20
C PRO A 46 -0.95 -16.58 -33.66
N HIS A 47 -0.77 -17.75 -34.29
CA HIS A 47 -1.17 -17.99 -35.68
C HIS A 47 -2.63 -18.45 -35.82
N THR A 48 -3.34 -18.66 -34.71
CA THR A 48 -4.77 -18.97 -34.75
C THR A 48 -5.54 -17.76 -35.32
N PRO A 49 -6.29 -17.93 -36.42
CA PRO A 49 -7.04 -16.84 -37.04
C PRO A 49 -8.04 -16.16 -36.11
N ARG A 50 -8.31 -14.87 -36.34
CA ARG A 50 -9.35 -14.13 -35.60
C ARG A 50 -10.73 -14.80 -35.71
N GLN A 51 -11.03 -15.46 -36.83
CA GLN A 51 -12.30 -16.17 -37.03
C GLN A 51 -12.42 -17.40 -36.12
N ALA A 52 -11.31 -18.04 -35.78
CA ALA A 52 -11.28 -19.10 -34.77
C ALA A 52 -11.45 -18.51 -33.36
N ASP A 53 -10.83 -17.37 -33.09
CA ASP A 53 -10.89 -16.70 -31.79
C ASP A 53 -12.31 -16.29 -31.38
N THR A 54 -13.15 -15.87 -32.33
CA THR A 54 -14.57 -15.55 -32.04
C THR A 54 -15.37 -16.77 -31.58
N ILE A 55 -14.98 -17.96 -32.01
CA ILE A 55 -15.56 -19.24 -31.56
C ILE A 55 -14.99 -19.62 -30.20
N LEU A 56 -13.67 -19.56 -30.04
CA LEU A 56 -12.97 -19.90 -28.79
C LEU A 56 -13.35 -18.98 -27.62
N ALA A 57 -13.75 -17.73 -27.90
CA ALA A 57 -14.28 -16.80 -26.90
C ALA A 57 -15.56 -17.30 -26.22
N LYS A 58 -16.25 -18.28 -26.83
CA LYS A 58 -17.47 -18.91 -26.31
C LYS A 58 -17.26 -20.39 -25.95
N ASP A 59 -16.00 -20.85 -25.85
CA ASP A 59 -15.70 -22.24 -25.51
C ASP A 59 -16.30 -22.62 -24.16
N LYS A 60 -16.73 -23.87 -24.02
CA LYS A 60 -17.26 -24.41 -22.76
C LYS A 60 -16.23 -24.43 -21.62
N ASP A 61 -14.95 -24.60 -21.95
CA ASP A 61 -13.86 -24.60 -20.98
C ASP A 61 -13.36 -23.17 -20.74
N TYR A 62 -13.46 -22.69 -19.49
CA TYR A 62 -13.02 -21.34 -19.14
C TYR A 62 -11.50 -21.16 -19.31
N GLY A 63 -10.70 -22.23 -19.24
CA GLY A 63 -9.26 -22.17 -19.46
C GLY A 63 -8.91 -21.77 -20.89
N VAL A 64 -9.67 -22.24 -21.89
CA VAL A 64 -9.54 -21.81 -23.30
C VAL A 64 -9.77 -20.30 -23.40
N ARG A 65 -10.83 -19.80 -22.75
CA ARG A 65 -11.19 -18.38 -22.76
C ARG A 65 -10.15 -17.51 -22.04
N CYS A 66 -9.55 -18.01 -20.96
CA CYS A 66 -8.42 -17.35 -20.28
C CYS A 66 -7.18 -17.23 -21.17
N GLU A 67 -6.79 -18.30 -21.90
CA GLU A 67 -5.66 -18.22 -22.83
C GLU A 67 -5.93 -17.24 -23.97
N LEU A 68 -7.16 -17.25 -24.49
CA LEU A 68 -7.57 -16.30 -25.51
C LEU A 68 -7.48 -14.85 -25.01
N ALA A 69 -7.95 -14.57 -23.80
CA ALA A 69 -7.88 -13.23 -23.21
C ALA A 69 -6.44 -12.68 -23.20
N ARG A 70 -5.46 -13.49 -22.83
CA ARG A 70 -4.04 -13.10 -22.85
C ARG A 70 -3.53 -12.88 -24.28
N LYS A 71 -3.89 -13.77 -25.21
CA LYS A 71 -3.44 -13.67 -26.60
C LYS A 71 -3.98 -12.41 -27.29
N ILE A 72 -5.29 -12.15 -27.22
CA ILE A 72 -5.90 -11.04 -27.95
C ILE A 72 -5.23 -9.72 -27.58
N VAL A 73 -5.02 -9.49 -26.29
CA VAL A 73 -4.36 -8.28 -25.81
C VAL A 73 -2.90 -8.20 -26.28
N GLY A 74 -2.15 -9.31 -26.21
CA GLY A 74 -0.76 -9.35 -26.69
C GLY A 74 -0.62 -9.10 -28.20
N THR A 75 -1.60 -9.53 -28.99
CA THR A 75 -1.62 -9.32 -30.46
C THR A 75 -2.19 -7.97 -30.90
N GLY A 76 -2.91 -7.27 -30.01
CA GLY A 76 -3.59 -6.01 -30.33
C GLY A 76 -4.80 -6.14 -31.26
N LEU A 77 -5.56 -5.06 -31.47
CA LEU A 77 -6.72 -5.06 -32.39
C LEU A 77 -6.37 -4.61 -33.83
N GLY A 78 -5.16 -4.09 -34.04
CA GLY A 78 -4.80 -3.32 -35.24
C GLY A 78 -5.19 -1.85 -35.11
N ASP A 79 -4.66 -1.03 -36.02
CA ASP A 79 -4.76 0.44 -35.93
C ASP A 79 -6.04 1.02 -36.55
N ASP A 80 -6.76 0.24 -37.37
CA ASP A 80 -7.99 0.68 -38.05
C ASP A 80 -9.25 0.07 -37.41
N GLU A 81 -9.99 0.90 -36.67
CA GLU A 81 -11.26 0.53 -36.02
C GLU A 81 -12.36 0.12 -37.02
N ARG A 82 -12.24 0.51 -38.29
CA ARG A 82 -13.19 0.14 -39.35
C ARG A 82 -12.86 -1.20 -40.00
N SER A 83 -11.70 -1.77 -39.69
CA SER A 83 -11.29 -3.08 -40.21
C SER A 83 -12.14 -4.20 -39.61
N GLU A 84 -12.33 -5.26 -40.37
CA GLU A 84 -13.02 -6.47 -39.88
C GLU A 84 -12.26 -7.11 -38.71
N LEU A 85 -10.92 -7.11 -38.77
CA LEU A 85 -10.05 -7.63 -37.72
C LEU A 85 -10.25 -6.91 -36.39
N TRP A 86 -10.35 -5.58 -36.42
CA TRP A 86 -10.63 -4.80 -35.22
C TRP A 86 -12.01 -5.13 -34.66
N ARG A 87 -13.05 -5.15 -35.51
CA ARG A 87 -14.43 -5.48 -35.07
C ARG A 87 -14.48 -6.84 -34.40
N MET A 88 -13.86 -7.84 -35.00
CA MET A 88 -13.80 -9.19 -34.42
C MET A 88 -13.07 -9.20 -33.08
N GLY A 89 -11.90 -8.55 -33.01
CA GLY A 89 -11.14 -8.45 -31.76
C GLY A 89 -11.92 -7.71 -30.67
N PHE A 90 -12.62 -6.63 -31.00
CA PHE A 90 -13.49 -5.92 -30.07
C PHE A 90 -14.64 -6.81 -29.57
N THR A 91 -15.32 -7.54 -30.46
CA THR A 91 -16.38 -8.49 -30.07
C THR A 91 -15.86 -9.60 -29.15
N ILE A 92 -14.62 -10.08 -29.38
CA ILE A 92 -13.98 -11.05 -28.49
C ILE A 92 -13.74 -10.44 -27.11
N LEU A 93 -13.15 -9.23 -27.04
CA LEU A 93 -12.94 -8.53 -25.77
C LEU A 93 -14.26 -8.30 -25.01
N GLU A 94 -15.32 -7.89 -25.71
CA GLU A 94 -16.65 -7.68 -25.14
C GLU A 94 -17.26 -8.98 -24.59
N THR A 95 -17.13 -10.08 -25.34
CA THR A 95 -17.58 -11.41 -24.90
C THR A 95 -16.84 -11.85 -23.63
N LEU A 96 -15.52 -11.68 -23.59
CA LEU A 96 -14.69 -12.07 -22.45
C LEU A 96 -14.88 -11.15 -21.23
N ALA A 97 -15.19 -9.87 -21.45
CA ALA A 97 -15.45 -8.89 -20.38
C ALA A 97 -16.82 -9.10 -19.72
N THR A 98 -17.78 -9.73 -20.41
CA THR A 98 -19.11 -10.08 -19.88
C THR A 98 -19.19 -11.54 -19.42
N ASP A 99 -18.07 -12.26 -19.39
CA ASP A 99 -18.03 -13.68 -19.05
C ASP A 99 -18.54 -13.94 -17.63
N SER A 100 -19.36 -14.98 -17.45
CA SER A 100 -19.89 -15.34 -16.13
C SER A 100 -18.81 -15.85 -15.17
N VAL A 101 -17.68 -16.35 -15.69
CA VAL A 101 -16.58 -16.88 -14.89
C VAL A 101 -15.59 -15.78 -14.54
N ILE A 102 -15.47 -15.48 -13.25
CA ILE A 102 -14.57 -14.45 -12.69
C ILE A 102 -13.12 -14.64 -13.18
N ARG A 103 -12.63 -15.89 -13.25
CA ARG A 103 -11.27 -16.20 -13.72
C ARG A 103 -11.00 -15.73 -15.15
N VAL A 104 -12.00 -15.71 -16.02
CA VAL A 104 -11.87 -15.22 -17.40
C VAL A 104 -11.78 -13.70 -17.41
N ARG A 105 -12.70 -13.02 -16.71
CA ARG A 105 -12.68 -11.56 -16.60
C ARG A 105 -11.40 -11.05 -15.93
N LYS A 106 -10.91 -11.76 -14.90
CA LYS A 106 -9.61 -11.50 -14.26
C LYS A 106 -8.45 -11.65 -15.23
N ALA A 107 -8.41 -12.75 -16.01
CA ALA A 107 -7.35 -12.96 -16.99
C ALA A 107 -7.33 -11.84 -18.04
N LEU A 108 -8.52 -11.37 -18.45
CA LEU A 108 -8.66 -10.22 -19.34
C LEU A 108 -8.18 -8.92 -18.69
N ALA A 109 -8.62 -8.62 -17.46
CA ALA A 109 -8.20 -7.44 -16.70
C ALA A 109 -6.68 -7.38 -16.52
N GLU A 110 -6.06 -8.49 -16.11
CA GLU A 110 -4.61 -8.61 -15.96
C GLU A 110 -3.85 -8.37 -17.26
N ALA A 111 -4.38 -8.88 -18.37
CA ALA A 111 -3.78 -8.64 -19.69
C ALA A 111 -3.96 -7.17 -20.13
N LEU A 112 -5.14 -6.58 -19.91
CA LEU A 112 -5.50 -5.22 -20.37
C LEU A 112 -4.88 -4.10 -19.55
N LYS A 113 -4.52 -4.32 -18.28
CA LYS A 113 -4.19 -3.25 -17.32
C LYS A 113 -3.08 -2.29 -17.75
N GLY A 114 -2.19 -2.70 -18.66
CA GLY A 114 -1.10 -1.86 -19.17
C GLY A 114 -1.27 -1.36 -20.61
N TRP A 115 -2.38 -1.70 -21.29
CA TRP A 115 -2.52 -1.44 -22.72
C TRP A 115 -3.05 -0.03 -22.99
N ALA A 116 -2.18 0.84 -23.50
CA ALA A 116 -2.48 2.26 -23.77
C ALA A 116 -3.57 2.49 -24.82
N SER A 117 -3.70 1.59 -25.80
CA SER A 117 -4.70 1.67 -26.87
C SER A 117 -5.89 0.74 -26.65
N ALA A 118 -6.08 0.25 -25.41
CA ALA A 118 -7.23 -0.60 -25.10
C ALA A 118 -8.55 0.15 -25.31
N PRO A 119 -9.61 -0.51 -25.80
CA PRO A 119 -10.90 0.16 -25.95
C PRO A 119 -11.44 0.66 -24.62
N HIS A 120 -11.68 1.97 -24.53
CA HIS A 120 -12.12 2.63 -23.30
C HIS A 120 -13.38 2.00 -22.68
N GLN A 121 -14.33 1.56 -23.52
CA GLN A 121 -15.56 0.90 -23.10
C GLN A 121 -15.28 -0.39 -22.31
N ILE A 122 -14.39 -1.25 -22.80
CA ILE A 122 -14.06 -2.54 -22.16
C ILE A 122 -13.34 -2.30 -20.83
N VAL A 123 -12.37 -1.39 -20.82
CA VAL A 123 -11.62 -1.03 -19.60
C VAL A 123 -12.55 -0.46 -18.54
N THR A 124 -13.46 0.45 -18.92
CA THR A 124 -14.42 1.07 -17.98
C THR A 124 -15.41 0.04 -17.43
N GLN A 125 -15.84 -0.91 -18.24
CA GLN A 125 -16.70 -2.00 -17.80
C GLN A 125 -16.01 -2.87 -16.75
N LEU A 126 -14.77 -3.31 -17.01
CA LEU A 126 -14.00 -4.12 -16.07
C LEU A 126 -13.70 -3.36 -14.78
N ALA A 127 -13.44 -2.05 -14.86
CA ALA A 127 -13.22 -1.21 -13.69
C ALA A 127 -14.47 -1.04 -12.81
N ARG A 128 -15.67 -1.34 -13.34
CA ARG A 128 -16.94 -1.35 -12.60
C ARG A 128 -17.39 -2.76 -12.20
N ASP A 129 -16.56 -3.76 -12.42
CA ASP A 129 -16.83 -5.12 -11.95
C ASP A 129 -16.95 -5.13 -10.42
N SER A 130 -17.87 -5.94 -9.91
CA SER A 130 -18.06 -6.09 -8.46
C SER A 130 -16.90 -6.81 -7.80
N GLU A 131 -16.15 -7.61 -8.57
CA GLU A 131 -15.08 -8.45 -8.06
C GLU A 131 -13.74 -7.69 -8.01
N PRO A 132 -13.08 -7.63 -6.82
CA PRO A 132 -11.82 -6.92 -6.67
C PRO A 132 -10.69 -7.48 -7.54
N GLU A 133 -10.68 -8.80 -7.76
CA GLU A 133 -9.69 -9.45 -8.62
C GLU A 133 -9.80 -9.06 -10.10
N VAL A 134 -10.93 -8.50 -10.51
CA VAL A 134 -11.18 -8.05 -11.90
C VAL A 134 -10.96 -6.56 -12.02
N ALA A 135 -11.64 -5.77 -11.18
CA ALA A 135 -11.60 -4.31 -11.27
C ALA A 135 -10.29 -3.72 -10.76
N GLY A 136 -9.71 -4.30 -9.69
CA GLY A 136 -8.51 -3.79 -9.02
C GLY A 136 -7.33 -3.50 -9.97
N PRO A 137 -6.86 -4.49 -10.77
CA PRO A 137 -5.74 -4.28 -11.68
C PRO A 137 -5.99 -3.16 -12.70
N VAL A 138 -7.23 -3.02 -13.19
CA VAL A 138 -7.58 -2.00 -14.18
C VAL A 138 -7.63 -0.62 -13.54
N ILE A 139 -8.24 -0.50 -12.35
CA ILE A 139 -8.29 0.74 -11.57
C ILE A 139 -6.88 1.22 -11.22
N GLU A 140 -5.98 0.32 -10.84
CA GLU A 140 -4.64 0.67 -10.37
C GLU A 140 -3.66 1.01 -11.51
N TYR A 141 -3.71 0.29 -12.63
CA TYR A 141 -2.65 0.39 -13.65
C TYR A 141 -3.11 0.97 -15.00
N SER A 142 -4.42 0.96 -15.30
CA SER A 142 -4.87 1.33 -16.64
C SER A 142 -4.53 2.79 -16.98
N PRO A 143 -3.83 3.03 -18.11
CA PRO A 143 -3.56 4.37 -18.60
C PRO A 143 -4.79 4.99 -19.31
N VAL A 144 -5.79 4.18 -19.65
CA VAL A 144 -6.98 4.60 -20.40
C VAL A 144 -8.03 5.24 -19.49
N LEU A 145 -8.05 4.88 -18.21
CA LEU A 145 -9.02 5.44 -17.26
C LEU A 145 -8.66 6.88 -16.90
N THR A 146 -9.60 7.79 -17.19
CA THR A 146 -9.48 9.21 -16.84
C THR A 146 -9.71 9.45 -15.35
N ASP A 147 -9.21 10.58 -14.86
CA ASP A 147 -9.37 11.01 -13.47
C ASP A 147 -10.86 11.13 -13.08
N ASP A 148 -11.70 11.67 -13.97
CA ASP A 148 -13.15 11.76 -13.77
C ASP A 148 -13.82 10.38 -13.71
N THR A 149 -13.39 9.43 -14.54
CA THR A 149 -13.95 8.07 -14.54
C THR A 149 -13.60 7.37 -13.23
N LEU A 150 -12.35 7.48 -12.78
CA LEU A 150 -11.89 6.91 -11.52
C LEU A 150 -12.61 7.55 -10.34
N ALA A 151 -12.72 8.89 -10.31
CA ALA A 151 -13.44 9.62 -9.27
C ALA A 151 -14.90 9.15 -9.13
N ASN A 152 -15.58 8.87 -10.24
CA ASN A 152 -16.93 8.31 -10.23
C ASN A 152 -16.99 6.87 -9.69
N ILE A 153 -15.95 6.07 -9.92
CA ILE A 153 -15.85 4.70 -9.40
C ILE A 153 -15.56 4.70 -7.89
N VAL A 154 -14.75 5.65 -7.40
CA VAL A 154 -14.34 5.76 -5.99
C VAL A 154 -15.16 6.77 -5.18
N GLY A 155 -16.41 7.00 -5.57
CA GLY A 155 -17.34 7.89 -4.87
C GLY A 155 -17.63 7.48 -3.41
N GLU A 156 -18.58 8.17 -2.78
CA GLU A 156 -18.90 7.96 -1.35
C GLU A 156 -19.26 6.50 -1.01
N ASP A 157 -20.05 5.84 -1.86
CA ASP A 157 -20.51 4.46 -1.67
C ASP A 157 -19.56 3.38 -2.23
N ALA A 158 -18.36 3.78 -2.69
CA ALA A 158 -17.43 2.84 -3.30
C ALA A 158 -16.91 1.80 -2.29
N PRO A 159 -16.69 0.54 -2.72
CA PRO A 159 -16.12 -0.47 -1.84
C PRO A 159 -14.70 -0.12 -1.41
N GLU A 160 -14.27 -0.61 -0.24
CA GLU A 160 -12.96 -0.30 0.36
C GLU A 160 -11.79 -0.60 -0.58
N TRP A 161 -11.80 -1.78 -1.17
CA TRP A 161 -10.79 -2.23 -2.10
C TRP A 161 -10.66 -1.33 -3.35
N ALA A 162 -11.74 -0.69 -3.81
CA ALA A 162 -11.70 0.14 -5.02
C ALA A 162 -10.99 1.47 -4.76
N VAL A 163 -11.26 2.07 -3.59
CA VAL A 163 -10.60 3.31 -3.16
C VAL A 163 -9.12 3.04 -2.88
N GLU A 164 -8.80 1.91 -2.26
CA GLU A 164 -7.43 1.47 -2.04
C GLU A 164 -6.68 1.27 -3.36
N ALA A 165 -7.23 0.51 -4.31
CA ALA A 165 -6.64 0.31 -5.63
C ALA A 165 -6.39 1.63 -6.38
N ALA A 166 -7.33 2.59 -6.32
CA ALA A 166 -7.15 3.89 -6.95
C ALA A 166 -6.07 4.75 -6.27
N SER A 167 -5.86 4.59 -4.97
CA SER A 167 -4.83 5.32 -4.22
C SER A 167 -3.40 4.84 -4.51
N HIS A 168 -3.25 3.60 -5.01
CA HIS A 168 -1.94 3.04 -5.41
C HIS A 168 -1.47 3.50 -6.79
N ARG A 169 -2.30 4.25 -7.53
CA ARG A 169 -1.92 4.78 -8.84
C ARG A 169 -0.67 5.65 -8.75
N ALA A 170 0.25 5.46 -9.71
CA ALA A 170 1.48 6.25 -9.79
C ALA A 170 1.24 7.75 -10.03
N LYS A 171 0.14 8.10 -10.72
CA LYS A 171 -0.32 9.48 -10.92
C LYS A 171 -1.79 9.57 -10.52
N ILE A 172 -2.10 10.54 -9.66
CA ILE A 172 -3.46 10.83 -9.19
C ILE A 172 -3.71 12.29 -9.55
N GLY A 173 -4.80 12.56 -10.27
CA GLY A 173 -5.22 13.92 -10.59
C GLY A 173 -6.11 14.53 -9.51
N PRO A 174 -6.43 15.83 -9.63
CA PRO A 174 -7.13 16.57 -8.58
C PRO A 174 -8.57 16.08 -8.34
N ARG A 175 -9.26 15.54 -9.36
CA ARG A 175 -10.64 15.03 -9.22
C ARG A 175 -10.64 13.72 -8.46
N LEU A 176 -9.73 12.79 -8.81
CA LEU A 176 -9.58 11.54 -8.09
C LEU A 176 -9.08 11.77 -6.66
N ALA A 177 -8.13 12.69 -6.47
CA ALA A 177 -7.65 13.05 -5.14
C ALA A 177 -8.79 13.59 -4.25
N GLY A 178 -9.64 14.44 -4.82
CA GLY A 178 -10.84 14.94 -4.15
C GLY A 178 -11.80 13.81 -3.75
N ALA A 179 -12.04 12.85 -4.64
CA ALA A 179 -12.92 11.71 -4.36
C ALA A 179 -12.36 10.79 -3.27
N ILE A 180 -11.07 10.45 -3.32
CA ILE A 180 -10.38 9.66 -2.28
C ILE A 180 -10.44 10.40 -0.93
N ALA A 181 -10.19 11.71 -0.92
CA ALA A 181 -10.27 12.53 0.28
C ALA A 181 -11.71 12.59 0.84
N ALA A 182 -12.72 12.72 -0.02
CA ALA A 182 -14.12 12.75 0.38
C ALA A 182 -14.55 11.44 1.05
N ASN A 183 -14.14 10.28 0.50
CA ASN A 183 -14.40 8.96 1.07
C ASN A 183 -13.80 8.82 2.49
N GLY A 184 -12.64 9.44 2.74
CA GLY A 184 -12.14 9.66 4.09
C GLY A 184 -11.54 8.45 4.79
N ARG A 185 -11.38 7.33 4.09
CA ARG A 185 -10.70 6.14 4.62
C ARG A 185 -9.24 6.44 4.89
N VAL A 186 -8.75 6.01 6.05
CA VAL A 186 -7.42 6.39 6.56
C VAL A 186 -6.31 5.88 5.63
N ALA A 187 -6.33 4.60 5.26
CA ALA A 187 -5.27 3.99 4.46
C ALA A 187 -5.14 4.58 3.03
N PRO A 188 -6.21 4.68 2.21
CA PRO A 188 -6.11 5.27 0.88
C PRO A 188 -5.69 6.74 0.88
N VAL A 189 -6.22 7.54 1.83
CA VAL A 189 -5.83 8.95 1.97
C VAL A 189 -4.36 9.07 2.37
N THR A 190 -3.88 8.23 3.27
CA THR A 190 -2.46 8.21 3.68
C THR A 190 -1.55 7.83 2.51
N GLY A 191 -1.92 6.79 1.74
CA GLY A 191 -1.20 6.39 0.53
C GLY A 191 -1.11 7.52 -0.50
N MET A 192 -2.23 8.18 -0.77
CA MET A 192 -2.29 9.36 -1.66
C MET A 192 -1.43 10.52 -1.14
N LEU A 193 -1.46 10.81 0.16
CA LEU A 193 -0.65 11.87 0.77
C LEU A 193 0.85 11.59 0.72
N ASN A 194 1.26 10.31 0.77
CA ASN A 194 2.65 9.90 0.57
C ASN A 194 3.06 9.87 -0.91
N ASN A 195 2.10 9.85 -1.83
CA ASN A 195 2.38 9.94 -3.26
C ASN A 195 2.76 11.38 -3.67
N HIS A 196 4.06 11.62 -3.84
CA HIS A 196 4.60 12.92 -4.29
C HIS A 196 4.22 13.29 -5.73
N LYS A 197 3.78 12.33 -6.55
CA LYS A 197 3.29 12.56 -7.91
C LYS A 197 1.78 12.80 -7.99
N ALA A 198 1.08 12.72 -6.85
CA ALA A 198 -0.34 13.06 -6.80
C ALA A 198 -0.53 14.58 -6.88
N ASP A 199 -1.31 15.02 -7.86
CA ASP A 199 -1.76 16.39 -8.00
C ASP A 199 -3.03 16.56 -7.15
N ILE A 200 -2.89 17.20 -6.00
CA ILE A 200 -3.98 17.40 -5.03
C ILE A 200 -4.31 18.88 -5.00
N SER A 201 -5.58 19.21 -5.22
CA SER A 201 -6.02 20.61 -5.22
C SER A 201 -5.86 21.26 -3.83
N ASP A 202 -5.62 22.56 -3.83
CA ASP A 202 -5.52 23.37 -2.60
C ASP A 202 -6.74 23.20 -1.68
N ALA A 203 -7.94 23.18 -2.27
CA ALA A 203 -9.19 22.97 -1.54
C ALA A 203 -9.23 21.59 -0.84
N THR A 204 -8.71 20.54 -1.50
CA THR A 204 -8.62 19.20 -0.91
C THR A 204 -7.58 19.15 0.21
N ILE A 205 -6.42 19.80 0.04
CA ILE A 205 -5.38 19.89 1.09
C ILE A 205 -5.92 20.63 2.32
N ASP A 206 -6.59 21.76 2.13
CA ASP A 206 -7.22 22.53 3.21
C ASP A 206 -8.25 21.69 3.98
N ALA A 207 -9.13 20.98 3.25
CA ALA A 207 -10.13 20.11 3.86
C ALA A 207 -9.52 18.94 4.65
N LEU A 208 -8.46 18.31 4.11
CA LEU A 208 -7.74 17.25 4.81
C LEU A 208 -7.00 17.76 6.05
N ALA A 209 -6.44 18.96 5.99
CA ALA A 209 -5.73 19.58 7.12
C ALA A 209 -6.67 19.84 8.31
N VAL A 210 -7.91 20.26 8.07
CA VAL A 210 -8.93 20.41 9.12
C VAL A 210 -9.28 19.05 9.73
N ARG A 211 -9.42 18.01 8.91
CA ARG A 211 -9.80 16.66 9.38
C ARG A 211 -8.67 15.91 10.08
N ALA A 212 -7.40 16.25 9.80
CA ALA A 212 -6.20 15.66 10.41
C ALA A 212 -6.08 15.91 11.93
N GLU A 213 -6.93 16.77 12.50
CA GLU A 213 -7.05 16.88 13.96
C GLU A 213 -7.46 15.52 14.56
N LYS A 214 -8.39 14.81 13.92
CA LYS A 214 -8.94 13.54 14.39
C LYS A 214 -8.18 12.31 13.89
N VAL A 215 -7.35 12.45 12.86
CA VAL A 215 -6.63 11.34 12.21
C VAL A 215 -5.13 11.62 12.26
N GLU A 216 -4.42 10.89 13.11
CA GLU A 216 -3.01 11.14 13.39
C GLU A 216 -2.10 10.80 12.22
N GLU A 217 -2.46 9.75 11.49
CA GLU A 217 -1.76 9.19 10.33
C GLU A 217 -1.64 10.19 9.18
N TRP A 218 -2.54 11.18 9.09
CA TRP A 218 -2.51 12.21 8.04
C TRP A 218 -1.57 13.37 8.36
N ARG A 219 -1.25 13.59 9.64
CA ARG A 219 -0.52 14.78 10.11
C ARG A 219 0.88 14.88 9.51
N GLU A 220 1.67 13.81 9.61
CA GLU A 220 3.04 13.80 9.09
C GLU A 220 3.09 13.91 7.54
N PRO A 221 2.33 13.09 6.77
CA PRO A 221 2.29 13.21 5.31
C PRO A 221 1.89 14.60 4.82
N LEU A 222 0.89 15.24 5.45
CA LEU A 222 0.48 16.61 5.12
C LEU A 222 1.60 17.62 5.40
N VAL A 223 2.22 17.55 6.59
CA VAL A 223 3.28 18.47 7.00
C VAL A 223 4.52 18.35 6.11
N ARG A 224 4.81 17.17 5.54
CA ARG A 224 5.97 16.95 4.66
C ARG A 224 5.70 17.28 3.19
N ARG A 225 4.45 17.51 2.78
CA ARG A 225 4.09 17.67 1.37
C ARG A 225 4.54 19.01 0.76
N PRO A 226 5.26 19.07 -0.37
CA PRO A 226 5.85 20.32 -0.86
C PRO A 226 4.81 21.45 -1.02
N ASN A 227 3.66 21.19 -1.64
CA ASN A 227 2.63 22.20 -1.92
C ASN A 227 1.58 22.29 -0.79
N LEU A 228 2.01 22.69 0.41
CA LEU A 228 1.09 22.95 1.52
C LEU A 228 0.62 24.40 1.46
N THR A 229 -0.69 24.61 1.46
CA THR A 229 -1.32 25.93 1.50
C THR A 229 -1.09 26.60 2.86
N GLY A 230 -1.16 27.94 2.88
CA GLY A 230 -1.04 28.69 4.14
C GLY A 230 -2.15 28.35 5.13
N ASN A 231 -3.39 28.19 4.65
CA ASN A 231 -4.54 27.80 5.49
C ASN A 231 -4.35 26.42 6.12
N ALA A 232 -3.90 25.42 5.35
CA ALA A 232 -3.61 24.09 5.88
C ALA A 232 -2.46 24.14 6.91
N ALA A 233 -1.41 24.91 6.64
CA ALA A 233 -0.30 25.08 7.57
C ALA A 233 -0.75 25.71 8.90
N LEU A 234 -1.59 26.74 8.86
CA LEU A 234 -2.18 27.38 10.05
C LEU A 234 -3.09 26.43 10.82
N SER A 235 -3.90 25.64 10.11
CA SER A 235 -4.77 24.62 10.71
C SER A 235 -3.93 23.59 11.47
N LEU A 236 -2.95 22.99 10.80
CA LEU A 236 -2.05 21.99 11.39
C LEU A 236 -1.27 22.55 12.58
N ALA A 237 -0.73 23.78 12.49
CA ALA A 237 0.05 24.40 13.56
C ALA A 237 -0.67 24.46 14.92
N ARG A 238 -2.01 24.45 14.94
CA ARG A 238 -2.83 24.49 16.15
C ARG A 238 -2.77 23.21 16.98
N PHE A 239 -2.62 22.06 16.34
CA PHE A 239 -2.70 20.76 17.04
C PHE A 239 -1.51 19.83 16.82
N VAL A 240 -0.70 20.01 15.75
CA VAL A 240 0.42 19.09 15.48
C VAL A 240 1.46 19.07 16.61
N PRO A 241 2.11 17.92 16.90
CA PRO A 241 3.19 17.81 17.88
C PRO A 241 4.41 18.68 17.56
N GLY A 242 5.20 18.99 18.58
CA GLY A 242 6.39 19.86 18.48
C GLY A 242 7.38 19.52 17.34
N PRO A 243 7.70 18.24 17.07
CA PRO A 243 8.56 17.87 15.94
C PRO A 243 7.99 18.29 14.59
N LEU A 244 6.69 18.05 14.36
CA LEU A 244 6.01 18.44 13.11
C LEU A 244 5.84 19.96 13.02
N LEU A 245 5.59 20.64 14.15
CA LEU A 245 5.52 22.10 14.21
C LEU A 245 6.87 22.74 13.83
N SER A 246 7.98 22.10 14.22
CA SER A 246 9.33 22.56 13.84
C SER A 246 9.55 22.46 12.33
N ILE A 247 9.03 21.40 11.69
CA ILE A 247 9.07 21.24 10.23
C ILE A 247 8.25 22.33 9.54
N LEU A 248 7.04 22.64 10.04
CA LEU A 248 6.21 23.72 9.49
C LEU A 248 6.90 25.10 9.59
N ARG A 249 7.56 25.39 10.72
CA ARG A 249 8.31 26.64 10.93
C ARG A 249 9.55 26.77 10.04
N GLY A 250 10.16 25.65 9.68
CA GLY A 250 11.35 25.61 8.82
C GLY A 250 11.05 25.74 7.32
N ARG A 251 9.77 25.86 6.93
CA ARG A 251 9.38 25.96 5.51
C ARG A 251 9.68 27.35 4.94
N GLY A 252 10.41 27.37 3.84
CA GLY A 252 10.67 28.59 3.07
C GLY A 252 9.62 28.93 2.01
N ASN A 253 8.62 28.08 1.80
CA ASN A 253 7.61 28.25 0.74
C ASN A 253 6.25 28.76 1.23
N LEU A 254 6.16 29.18 2.50
CA LEU A 254 4.99 29.87 3.03
C LEU A 254 5.17 31.37 2.88
N ASP A 255 4.07 32.09 2.69
CA ASP A 255 4.11 33.55 2.68
C ASP A 255 4.57 34.09 4.05
N PRO A 256 5.28 35.23 4.08
CA PRO A 256 5.83 35.76 5.33
C PRO A 256 4.77 36.03 6.40
N ALA A 257 3.53 36.40 6.02
CA ALA A 257 2.46 36.67 6.97
C ALA A 257 1.99 35.39 7.67
N THR A 258 1.79 34.31 6.91
CA THR A 258 1.48 32.98 7.45
C THR A 258 2.60 32.46 8.35
N ALA A 259 3.87 32.65 7.98
CA ALA A 259 5.00 32.23 8.80
C ALA A 259 5.03 32.94 10.17
N VAL A 260 4.72 34.25 10.21
CA VAL A 260 4.57 35.00 11.47
C VAL A 260 3.44 34.41 12.31
N GLN A 261 2.27 34.19 11.73
CA GLN A 261 1.13 33.60 12.45
C GLN A 261 1.41 32.20 12.99
N ILE A 262 2.14 31.35 12.25
CA ILE A 262 2.56 30.03 12.75
C ILE A 262 3.49 30.17 13.96
N ASN A 263 4.43 31.13 13.95
CA ASN A 263 5.29 31.41 15.09
C ASN A 263 4.48 31.92 16.30
N GLU A 264 3.52 32.82 16.08
CA GLU A 264 2.62 33.30 17.14
C GLU A 264 1.80 32.16 17.77
N ILE A 265 1.27 31.25 16.95
CA ILE A 265 0.55 30.05 17.40
C ILE A 265 1.50 29.14 18.20
N ALA A 266 2.72 28.92 17.72
CA ALA A 266 3.71 28.11 18.41
C ALA A 266 4.11 28.70 19.78
N GLU A 267 4.26 30.03 19.85
CA GLU A 267 4.53 30.75 21.10
C GLU A 267 3.35 30.69 22.06
N THR A 268 2.12 30.90 21.59
CA THR A 268 0.94 30.74 22.44
C THR A 268 0.80 29.32 22.93
N ARG A 269 1.04 28.29 22.11
CA ARG A 269 1.03 26.89 22.57
C ARG A 269 2.15 26.57 23.57
N SER A 270 3.30 27.25 23.46
CA SER A 270 4.41 27.10 24.41
C SER A 270 4.13 27.82 25.74
N LYS A 271 3.45 28.97 25.70
CA LYS A 271 3.03 29.76 26.88
C LYS A 271 1.79 29.16 27.56
N SER A 272 0.89 28.57 26.79
CA SER A 272 -0.34 27.90 27.23
C SER A 272 -0.13 26.41 27.47
N GLY A 273 0.88 26.01 28.24
CA GLY A 273 1.13 24.61 28.62
C GLY A 273 -0.17 23.83 28.92
N PRO A 274 -0.21 22.52 28.61
CA PRO A 274 -1.38 21.81 28.08
C PRO A 274 -2.65 21.96 28.94
N THR A 275 -3.73 22.50 28.36
CA THR A 275 -5.07 22.36 28.90
C THR A 275 -5.62 20.96 28.56
N ALA A 276 -5.66 20.12 29.59
CA ALA A 276 -6.14 18.75 29.71
C ALA A 276 -7.26 18.28 28.73
N LEU A 277 -7.01 17.11 28.13
CA LEU A 277 -8.00 16.04 28.12
C LEU A 277 -7.39 14.85 28.87
N SER A 278 -8.12 14.42 29.91
CA SER A 278 -7.79 13.46 30.97
C SER A 278 -6.82 13.96 32.05
N PRO A 279 -7.12 13.75 33.35
CA PRO A 279 -6.25 14.16 34.43
C PRO A 279 -4.95 13.36 34.34
N ALA A 280 -3.88 14.02 33.87
CA ALA A 280 -2.55 13.61 34.23
C ALA A 280 -2.47 13.73 35.75
N VAL A 281 -2.58 12.59 36.41
CA VAL A 281 -2.18 12.42 37.80
C VAL A 281 -0.81 13.08 37.91
N LYS A 282 -0.72 14.10 38.77
CA LYS A 282 0.55 14.62 39.26
C LYS A 282 1.20 13.52 40.10
N ASP A 283 1.71 12.50 39.45
CA ASP A 283 2.72 11.66 40.04
C ASP A 283 4.04 12.29 39.63
N SER A 284 4.56 13.14 40.51
CA SER A 284 6.00 13.08 40.74
C SER A 284 6.39 11.60 40.73
N PRO A 285 7.41 11.19 39.96
CA PRO A 285 7.80 9.78 39.92
C PRO A 285 7.93 9.31 41.39
N PRO A 286 7.25 8.22 41.79
CA PRO A 286 7.41 7.69 43.12
C PRO A 286 8.91 7.54 43.38
N GLY A 287 9.35 8.04 44.53
CA GLY A 287 10.75 8.01 44.91
C GLY A 287 11.39 6.64 44.61
N ASP A 288 12.63 6.70 44.13
CA ASP A 288 13.51 5.58 43.79
C ASP A 288 13.52 5.11 42.31
N TRP A 289 13.57 6.06 41.37
CA TRP A 289 14.16 5.84 40.03
C TRP A 289 15.67 6.20 40.03
N GLY A 290 16.40 5.71 41.03
CA GLY A 290 17.87 5.81 41.11
C GLY A 290 18.54 4.91 40.07
N GLY A 291 18.39 5.27 38.81
CA GLY A 291 19.04 4.66 37.65
C GLY A 291 20.40 5.28 37.39
N SER A 292 21.39 4.47 37.03
CA SER A 292 22.82 4.81 36.94
C SER A 292 23.21 5.93 35.96
N ASP A 293 22.31 6.40 35.09
CA ASP A 293 22.65 7.36 34.05
C ASP A 293 21.69 8.55 33.95
N ASP A 294 21.94 9.55 34.80
CA ASP A 294 21.30 10.87 34.87
C ASP A 294 21.15 11.56 33.50
N ARG A 295 22.00 11.21 32.54
CA ARG A 295 22.02 11.80 31.18
C ARG A 295 20.74 11.49 30.42
N ALA A 296 20.24 10.25 30.48
CA ALA A 296 19.01 9.84 29.79
C ALA A 296 17.78 10.57 30.36
N LEU A 297 17.72 10.72 31.69
CA LEU A 297 16.66 11.45 32.37
C LEU A 297 16.65 12.93 31.99
N ARG A 298 17.81 13.59 31.95
CA ARG A 298 17.92 15.00 31.53
C ARG A 298 17.50 15.20 30.08
N LEU A 299 17.90 14.31 29.17
CA LEU A 299 17.49 14.37 27.77
C LEU A 299 16.00 14.09 27.59
N PHE A 300 15.41 13.20 28.39
CA PHE A 300 13.98 12.93 28.39
C PHE A 300 13.18 14.13 28.87
N GLN A 301 13.57 14.74 30.00
CA GLN A 301 12.95 15.96 30.54
C GLN A 301 13.08 17.14 29.58
N ALA A 302 14.19 17.23 28.84
CA ALA A 302 14.41 18.25 27.82
C ALA A 302 13.74 17.94 26.46
N GLY A 303 13.06 16.80 26.32
CA GLY A 303 12.43 16.37 25.06
C GLY A 303 13.42 16.04 23.93
N LYS A 304 14.70 15.82 24.26
CA LYS A 304 15.80 15.56 23.30
C LYS A 304 16.20 14.09 23.21
N LEU A 305 15.54 13.19 23.96
CA LEU A 305 15.76 11.75 23.86
C LEU A 305 15.05 11.18 22.61
N ASN A 306 15.71 11.29 21.46
CA ASN A 306 15.22 10.81 20.16
C ASN A 306 15.90 9.51 19.73
N ASP A 307 15.37 8.86 18.68
CA ASP A 307 15.89 7.58 18.15
C ASP A 307 17.38 7.66 17.83
N ALA A 308 17.83 8.74 17.20
CA ALA A 308 19.23 8.95 16.83
C ALA A 308 20.18 8.99 18.05
N ALA A 309 19.75 9.57 19.17
CA ALA A 309 20.54 9.59 20.40
C ALA A 309 20.68 8.19 21.02
N VAL A 310 19.62 7.37 20.93
CA VAL A 310 19.64 5.99 21.46
C VAL A 310 20.39 5.05 20.52
N GLU A 311 20.29 5.22 19.21
CA GLU A 311 21.08 4.51 18.19
C GLU A 311 22.58 4.78 18.37
N LEU A 312 22.97 6.05 18.54
CA LEU A 312 24.38 6.41 18.79
C LEU A 312 24.93 5.76 20.07
N ALA A 313 24.11 5.69 21.11
CA ALA A 313 24.47 5.01 22.36
C ALA A 313 24.62 3.49 22.16
N LEU A 314 23.74 2.88 21.36
CA LEU A 314 23.82 1.46 21.02
C LEU A 314 25.08 1.13 20.20
N ASP A 315 25.44 1.97 19.23
CA ASP A 315 26.67 1.84 18.45
C ASP A 315 27.92 2.01 19.31
N SER A 316 27.86 2.90 20.30
CA SER A 316 28.92 3.15 21.28
C SER A 316 28.99 2.10 22.40
N ARG A 317 28.08 1.10 22.39
CA ARG A 317 27.91 0.08 23.45
C ARG A 317 27.63 0.66 24.84
N ASP A 318 27.01 1.84 24.90
CA ASP A 318 26.54 2.45 26.15
C ASP A 318 25.21 1.81 26.56
N ASN A 319 25.29 0.57 27.04
CA ASN A 319 24.12 -0.24 27.38
C ASN A 319 23.29 0.37 28.51
N ASP A 320 23.93 1.06 29.45
CA ASP A 320 23.25 1.69 30.59
C ASP A 320 22.37 2.85 30.12
N PHE A 321 22.87 3.68 29.20
CA PHE A 321 22.09 4.73 28.57
C PHE A 321 20.92 4.15 27.77
N VAL A 322 21.14 3.09 26.98
CA VAL A 322 20.09 2.46 26.17
C VAL A 322 19.00 1.86 27.06
N ILE A 323 19.35 1.17 28.15
CA ILE A 323 18.39 0.62 29.11
C ILE A 323 17.60 1.74 29.80
N ALA A 324 18.27 2.82 30.20
CA ALA A 324 17.61 3.99 30.79
C ALA A 324 16.65 4.67 29.78
N ALA A 325 17.05 4.79 28.51
CA ALA A 325 16.24 5.37 27.46
C ALA A 325 15.00 4.52 27.14
N LEU A 326 15.17 3.19 27.05
CA LEU A 326 14.07 2.24 26.89
C LEU A 326 13.10 2.31 28.08
N ALA A 327 13.59 2.39 29.30
CA ALA A 327 12.79 2.51 30.52
C ALA A 327 11.93 3.78 30.53
N LEU A 328 12.55 4.93 30.25
CA LEU A 328 11.87 6.22 30.24
C LEU A 328 10.81 6.32 29.14
N ARG A 329 11.13 5.84 27.92
CA ARG A 329 10.19 5.91 26.79
C ARG A 329 9.07 4.88 26.87
N SER A 330 9.34 3.67 27.33
CA SER A 330 8.30 2.63 27.50
C SER A 330 7.50 2.76 28.79
N ARG A 331 7.91 3.66 29.70
CA ARG A 331 7.36 3.83 31.05
C ARG A 331 7.42 2.55 31.89
N ILE A 332 8.48 1.77 31.71
CA ILE A 332 8.77 0.55 32.46
C ILE A 332 9.98 0.83 33.35
N SER A 333 9.99 0.31 34.59
CA SER A 333 11.13 0.55 35.50
C SER A 333 12.46 0.07 34.89
N GLN A 334 13.54 0.80 35.11
CA GLN A 334 14.86 0.42 34.57
C GLN A 334 15.31 -0.96 35.05
N LYS A 335 14.97 -1.34 36.30
CA LYS A 335 15.20 -2.69 36.85
C LYS A 335 14.47 -3.76 36.03
N THR A 336 13.21 -3.50 35.65
CA THR A 336 12.41 -4.42 34.83
C THR A 336 12.95 -4.52 33.41
N VAL A 337 13.33 -3.40 32.78
CA VAL A 337 13.94 -3.40 31.43
C VAL A 337 15.27 -4.16 31.44
N GLY A 338 16.14 -3.92 32.44
CA GLY A 338 17.39 -4.65 32.61
C GLY A 338 17.17 -6.16 32.75
N ARG A 339 16.15 -6.58 33.52
CA ARG A 339 15.75 -7.99 33.64
C ARG A 339 15.29 -8.58 32.31
N ILE A 340 14.58 -7.81 31.49
CA ILE A 340 14.09 -8.27 30.18
C ILE A 340 15.21 -8.42 29.16
N VAL A 341 16.17 -7.50 29.16
CA VAL A 341 17.38 -7.65 28.34
C VAL A 341 18.15 -8.90 28.78
N ALA A 342 18.24 -9.15 30.08
CA ALA A 342 18.92 -10.32 30.63
C ALA A 342 18.21 -11.66 30.33
N THR A 343 16.88 -11.68 30.19
CA THR A 343 16.15 -12.90 29.80
C THR A 343 16.34 -13.30 28.34
N LYS A 344 16.92 -12.41 27.50
CA LYS A 344 17.20 -12.68 26.07
C LYS A 344 15.97 -13.14 25.29
N SER A 345 14.78 -12.65 25.67
CA SER A 345 13.53 -12.97 24.99
C SER A 345 13.26 -11.96 23.87
N ALA A 346 13.33 -12.44 22.62
CA ALA A 346 13.06 -11.59 21.46
C ALA A 346 11.66 -10.96 21.51
N ASN A 347 10.66 -11.72 21.99
CA ASN A 347 9.29 -11.25 22.16
C ASN A 347 9.23 -10.02 23.08
N LEU A 348 9.75 -10.15 24.31
CA LEU A 348 9.68 -9.08 25.30
C LEU A 348 10.46 -7.83 24.88
N ILE A 349 11.62 -8.01 24.25
CA ILE A 349 12.40 -6.90 23.71
C ILE A 349 11.63 -6.18 22.60
N THR A 350 11.02 -6.93 21.70
CA THR A 350 10.19 -6.38 20.62
C THR A 350 9.02 -5.58 21.19
N ALA A 351 8.34 -6.11 22.21
CA ALA A 351 7.23 -5.43 22.85
C ALA A 351 7.64 -4.14 23.60
N ILE A 352 8.80 -4.11 24.27
CA ILE A 352 9.30 -2.88 24.91
C ILE A 352 9.69 -1.82 23.88
N CYS A 353 10.36 -2.22 22.79
CA CYS A 353 10.72 -1.28 21.72
C CYS A 353 9.48 -0.69 21.05
N TRP A 354 8.46 -1.51 20.80
CA TRP A 354 7.16 -1.05 20.32
C TRP A 354 6.51 -0.07 21.29
N LYS A 355 6.42 -0.41 22.58
CA LYS A 355 5.84 0.47 23.62
C LYS A 355 6.65 1.76 23.82
N GLY A 356 7.95 1.72 23.58
CA GLY A 356 8.82 2.90 23.58
C GLY A 356 8.68 3.79 22.34
N GLY A 357 7.91 3.37 21.35
CA GLY A 357 7.72 4.08 20.08
C GLY A 357 8.94 4.02 19.16
N PHE A 358 9.77 2.98 19.27
CA PHE A 358 10.90 2.76 18.36
C PHE A 358 10.46 1.93 17.15
N ASN A 359 11.15 2.09 16.02
CA ASN A 359 10.89 1.28 14.83
C ASN A 359 11.41 -0.18 14.98
N MET A 360 10.92 -1.09 14.13
CA MET A 360 11.27 -2.51 14.22
C MET A 360 12.74 -2.82 13.87
N ARG A 361 13.40 -1.97 13.06
CA ARG A 361 14.83 -2.15 12.76
C ARG A 361 15.67 -1.91 14.02
N PHE A 362 15.33 -0.86 14.77
CA PHE A 362 15.93 -0.59 16.06
C PHE A 362 15.67 -1.75 17.04
N ALA A 363 14.44 -2.27 17.10
CA ALA A 363 14.12 -3.44 17.94
C ALA A 363 15.00 -4.66 17.59
N LEU A 364 15.25 -4.91 16.30
CA LEU A 364 16.14 -5.97 15.84
C LEU A 364 17.61 -5.72 16.24
N ASP A 365 18.08 -4.47 16.18
CA ASP A 365 19.42 -4.10 16.64
C ASP A 365 19.57 -4.28 18.15
N ILE A 366 18.53 -3.99 18.94
CA ILE A 366 18.52 -4.26 20.39
C ILE A 366 18.57 -5.76 20.67
N GLN A 367 17.81 -6.59 19.94
CA GLN A 367 17.86 -8.05 20.09
C GLN A 367 19.27 -8.61 19.81
N LYS A 368 19.93 -8.11 18.77
CA LYS A 368 21.27 -8.56 18.35
C LYS A 368 22.39 -8.04 19.24
N ARG A 369 22.40 -6.74 19.52
CA ARG A 369 23.56 -6.04 20.09
C ARG A 369 23.47 -5.86 21.61
N LEU A 370 22.28 -5.51 22.11
CA LEU A 370 22.06 -5.32 23.55
C LEU A 370 21.76 -6.64 24.26
N ALA A 371 20.81 -7.42 23.75
CA ALA A 371 20.40 -8.69 24.37
C ALA A 371 21.18 -9.92 23.91
N GLN A 372 21.95 -9.81 22.82
CA GLN A 372 22.79 -10.88 22.28
C GLN A 372 22.01 -12.19 22.06
N ILE A 373 20.88 -12.08 21.38
CA ILE A 373 20.02 -13.21 21.01
C ILE A 373 20.63 -13.93 19.81
N GLN A 374 20.56 -15.26 19.83
CA GLN A 374 21.08 -16.10 18.74
C GLN A 374 20.27 -15.88 17.45
N PRO A 375 20.91 -15.93 16.26
CA PRO A 375 20.25 -15.61 14.98
C PRO A 375 18.94 -16.36 14.71
N GLY A 376 18.84 -17.63 15.13
CA GLY A 376 17.64 -18.45 14.95
C GLY A 376 16.43 -18.05 15.82
N ASN A 377 16.65 -17.24 16.85
CA ASN A 377 15.62 -16.81 17.80
C ASN A 377 15.28 -15.31 17.65
N LEU A 378 15.80 -14.66 16.62
CA LEU A 378 15.51 -13.26 16.33
C LEU A 378 14.12 -13.12 15.71
N ILE A 379 13.44 -12.03 16.07
CA ILE A 379 12.16 -11.66 15.49
C ILE A 379 12.42 -10.58 14.46
N ASN A 380 12.13 -10.90 13.20
CA ASN A 380 12.36 -10.00 12.07
C ASN A 380 11.13 -9.13 11.80
N ALA A 381 11.37 -8.01 11.13
CA ALA A 381 10.30 -7.13 10.69
C ALA A 381 9.41 -7.79 9.63
N ARG A 382 8.10 -7.56 9.72
CA ARG A 382 7.15 -7.87 8.65
C ARG A 382 7.34 -6.85 7.53
N TYR A 383 7.42 -7.32 6.28
CA TYR A 383 7.68 -6.49 5.10
C TYR A 383 8.96 -5.61 5.18
N GLY A 384 9.89 -5.91 6.10
CA GLY A 384 11.16 -5.19 6.24
C GLY A 384 11.11 -3.88 7.03
N PHE A 385 9.93 -3.48 7.56
CA PHE A 385 9.77 -2.27 8.39
C PHE A 385 8.74 -2.39 9.52
N ASP A 386 7.68 -3.21 9.36
CA ASP A 386 6.61 -3.32 10.34
C ASP A 386 6.95 -4.30 11.49
N TYR A 387 6.30 -4.09 12.63
CA TYR A 387 6.29 -5.09 13.71
C TYR A 387 5.50 -6.34 13.28
N PRO A 388 5.94 -7.55 13.65
CA PRO A 388 5.29 -8.78 13.23
C PRO A 388 4.09 -9.19 14.09
N PHE A 389 3.89 -8.55 15.25
CA PHE A 389 2.79 -8.83 16.18
C PHE A 389 1.75 -7.71 16.18
N THR A 390 0.51 -8.04 16.56
CA THR A 390 -0.56 -7.06 16.77
C THR A 390 -0.37 -6.30 18.09
N GLU A 391 -1.04 -5.15 18.26
CA GLU A 391 -0.96 -4.37 19.50
C GLU A 391 -1.45 -5.18 20.72
N ASP A 392 -2.48 -6.00 20.54
CA ASP A 392 -3.01 -6.89 21.59
C ASP A 392 -1.98 -7.95 22.01
N GLU A 393 -1.28 -8.55 21.05
CA GLU A 393 -0.20 -9.51 21.32
C GLU A 393 0.97 -8.86 22.06
N MET A 394 1.37 -7.65 21.68
CA MET A 394 2.43 -6.90 22.36
C MET A 394 2.04 -6.53 23.80
N ASN A 395 0.81 -6.08 24.02
CA ASN A 395 0.31 -5.75 25.35
C ASN A 395 0.21 -7.00 26.24
N ASN A 396 -0.20 -8.14 25.68
CA ASN A 396 -0.22 -9.43 26.38
C ASN A 396 1.18 -9.89 26.78
N GLN A 397 2.19 -9.69 25.92
CA GLN A 397 3.57 -10.02 26.27
C GLN A 397 4.10 -9.17 27.44
N LEU A 398 3.67 -7.90 27.52
CA LEU A 398 4.10 -6.99 28.59
C LEU A 398 3.33 -7.21 29.90
N SER A 399 2.07 -7.64 29.85
CA SER A 399 1.26 -7.92 31.05
C SER A 399 1.76 -9.12 31.85
N LEU A 400 2.43 -10.07 31.18
CA LEU A 400 3.12 -11.21 31.82
C LEU A 400 4.26 -10.80 32.76
N LEU A 401 4.70 -9.53 32.73
CA LEU A 401 5.74 -9.00 33.62
C LEU A 401 5.19 -8.31 34.87
N SER A 402 3.88 -8.04 34.91
CA SER A 402 3.16 -7.37 35.99
C SER A 402 2.42 -8.33 36.94
N GLY A 403 2.42 -9.63 36.64
CA GLY A 403 2.14 -10.72 37.60
C GLY A 403 3.44 -11.31 38.11
#